data_AF-A0A7X0C5R7-F1
#
_entry.id   AF-A0A7X0C5R7-F1
#
_cell.length_a   1.000
_cell.length_b   1.000
_cell.length_c   1.000
_cell.angle_alpha   90.00
_cell.angle_beta   90.00
_cell.angle_gamma   90.00
#
_symmetry.space_group_name_H-M   'P 1'
#
loop_
_entity.id
_entity.type
_entity.pdbx_description
1 polymer ?
#
loop_
_entity_poly.entity_id
_entity_poly.type
_entity_poly.pdbx_seq_one_letter_code
_entity_poly.pdbx_strand_id
1 'polypeptide(L)'
;MSRRFHGDAVTGVSDQEAASVLLSAALIEIRYLSRRARRENEGASPADDLQRIWFLSDLCHNLPGVTRPPVWQPSRKNAPLSSRERAMQERPMSWTWNTAGPEGRAWIIEQLDGADCPWTPPPPLPNASKGPPELSLRKRLGFPLRWPVQAPEGRQPLPAEARVLKAVDTETVCALFEEARRLRSVAGKDGSWLYAHLDQHGTHYLVPDPPGYYWPGNSNGRGGTIDWWQCAALLCMQDGEQVAGSIRVLPQTFTPLPSTLSRSRQRRLIHLARATERDTRAWRLDHESDCGPHSCGFLPERPLQERPTS
;
A
#
# COMPACT_ATOMS: atom_id res chain seq x y z
N MET A 1 41.36 -7.31 -7.20
CA MET A 1 41.16 -8.72 -6.77
C MET A 1 39.76 -8.86 -6.19
N SER A 2 38.76 -9.11 -7.05
CA SER A 2 37.38 -9.36 -6.61
C SER A 2 37.22 -10.85 -6.32
N ARG A 3 37.08 -11.21 -5.03
CA ARG A 3 36.66 -12.56 -4.65
C ARG A 3 35.22 -12.75 -5.13
N ARG A 4 35.06 -13.52 -6.20
CA ARG A 4 33.77 -14.11 -6.57
C ARG A 4 33.42 -15.11 -5.47
N PHE A 5 32.46 -14.78 -4.62
CA PHE A 5 31.76 -15.78 -3.83
C PHE A 5 31.02 -16.68 -4.83
N HIS A 6 31.58 -17.85 -5.11
CA HIS A 6 30.80 -19.00 -5.57
C HIS A 6 30.06 -19.51 -4.34
N GLY A 7 28.88 -18.94 -4.08
CA GLY A 7 27.93 -19.55 -3.17
C GLY A 7 27.42 -20.84 -3.81
N ASP A 8 27.45 -21.93 -3.05
CA ASP A 8 26.77 -23.17 -3.40
C ASP A 8 25.37 -22.85 -3.92
N ALA A 9 25.07 -23.32 -5.12
CA ALA A 9 23.77 -23.14 -5.72
C ALA A 9 22.75 -23.81 -4.81
N VAL A 10 21.98 -23.00 -4.07
CA VAL A 10 20.81 -23.48 -3.33
C VAL A 10 19.89 -24.11 -4.37
N THR A 11 19.86 -25.44 -4.41
CA THR A 11 19.02 -26.27 -5.30
C THR A 11 17.56 -26.25 -4.84
N GLY A 12 17.04 -25.06 -4.55
CA GLY A 12 15.65 -24.86 -4.19
C GLY A 12 14.81 -24.50 -5.41
N VAL A 13 13.54 -24.85 -5.38
CA VAL A 13 12.57 -24.42 -6.40
C VAL A 13 12.37 -22.91 -6.35
N SER A 14 12.01 -22.34 -7.50
CA SER A 14 11.73 -20.90 -7.59
C SER A 14 10.43 -20.52 -6.87
N ASP A 15 10.28 -19.25 -6.51
CA ASP A 15 9.02 -18.71 -5.94
C ASP A 15 7.84 -18.89 -6.90
N GLN A 16 8.07 -18.86 -8.22
CA GLN A 16 7.04 -19.07 -9.24
C GLN A 16 6.55 -20.53 -9.28
N GLU A 17 7.49 -21.47 -9.14
CA GLU A 17 7.21 -22.90 -9.09
C GLU A 17 6.45 -23.26 -7.80
N ALA A 18 6.94 -22.79 -6.66
CA ALA A 18 6.26 -22.94 -5.37
C ALA A 18 4.82 -22.38 -5.43
N ALA A 19 4.63 -21.17 -5.97
CA ALA A 19 3.30 -20.59 -6.15
C ALA A 19 2.38 -21.43 -7.04
N SER A 20 2.93 -22.10 -8.06
CA SER A 20 2.15 -22.96 -8.98
C SER A 20 1.69 -24.25 -8.29
N VAL A 21 2.55 -24.86 -7.48
CA VAL A 21 2.23 -26.02 -6.64
C VAL A 21 1.12 -25.66 -5.65
N LEU A 22 1.31 -24.56 -4.90
CA LEU A 22 0.34 -24.09 -3.89
C LEU A 22 -1.01 -23.76 -4.51
N LEU A 23 -1.04 -23.07 -5.65
CA LEU A 23 -2.29 -22.76 -6.35
C LEU A 23 -3.03 -24.04 -6.78
N SER A 24 -2.29 -25.04 -7.28
CA SER A 24 -2.86 -26.33 -7.67
C SER A 24 -3.42 -27.08 -6.47
N ALA A 25 -2.68 -27.15 -5.36
CA ALA A 25 -3.10 -27.77 -4.11
C ALA A 25 -4.38 -27.13 -3.56
N ALA A 26 -4.42 -25.80 -3.44
CA ALA A 26 -5.60 -25.07 -2.97
C ALA A 26 -6.83 -25.33 -3.86
N LEU A 27 -6.67 -25.33 -5.19
CA LEU A 27 -7.78 -25.60 -6.10
C LEU A 27 -8.32 -27.04 -5.97
N ILE A 28 -7.45 -28.02 -5.79
CA ILE A 28 -7.85 -29.42 -5.56
C ILE A 28 -8.63 -29.53 -4.25
N GLU A 29 -8.12 -28.93 -3.18
CA GLU A 29 -8.74 -28.96 -1.85
C GLU A 29 -10.10 -28.24 -1.87
N ILE A 30 -10.19 -27.02 -2.40
CA ILE A 30 -11.46 -26.28 -2.56
C ILE A 30 -12.47 -27.10 -3.37
N ARG A 31 -12.04 -27.74 -4.47
CA ARG A 31 -12.91 -28.57 -5.28
C ARG A 31 -13.40 -29.79 -4.50
N TYR A 32 -12.55 -30.40 -3.68
CA TYR A 32 -12.91 -31.53 -2.84
C TYR A 32 -13.96 -31.15 -1.79
N LEU A 33 -13.73 -30.06 -1.06
CA LEU A 33 -14.65 -29.53 -0.03
C LEU A 33 -15.99 -29.06 -0.63
N SER A 34 -15.99 -28.62 -1.88
CA SER A 34 -17.21 -28.17 -2.56
C SER A 34 -18.10 -29.31 -3.08
N ARG A 35 -17.64 -30.58 -3.08
CA ARG A 35 -18.41 -31.69 -3.64
C ARG A 35 -19.59 -32.08 -2.75
N ARG A 36 -20.76 -32.25 -3.34
CA ARG A 36 -21.99 -32.72 -2.67
C ARG A 36 -21.79 -34.04 -1.91
N ALA A 37 -21.09 -35.01 -2.52
CA ALA A 37 -20.83 -36.30 -1.89
C ALA A 37 -20.06 -36.22 -0.57
N ARG A 38 -19.25 -35.17 -0.35
CA ARG A 38 -18.59 -34.92 0.93
C ARG A 38 -19.60 -34.51 2.01
N ARG A 39 -20.59 -33.68 1.65
CA ARG A 39 -21.61 -33.17 2.58
C ARG A 39 -22.59 -34.24 3.07
N GLU A 40 -22.67 -35.36 2.37
CA GLU A 40 -23.50 -36.51 2.73
C GLU A 40 -22.77 -37.48 3.68
N ASN A 41 -21.49 -37.23 3.99
CA ASN A 41 -20.72 -38.02 4.94
C ASN A 41 -21.00 -37.54 6.38
N GLU A 42 -21.35 -38.46 7.29
CA GLU A 42 -21.82 -38.16 8.67
C GLU A 42 -20.81 -37.37 9.54
N GLY A 43 -19.53 -37.32 9.14
CA GLY A 43 -18.49 -36.55 9.84
C GLY A 43 -18.16 -35.18 9.23
N ALA A 44 -18.82 -34.75 8.14
CA ALA A 44 -18.52 -33.48 7.49
C ALA A 44 -19.32 -32.32 8.09
N SER A 45 -18.64 -31.23 8.48
CA SER A 45 -19.26 -29.97 8.89
C SER A 45 -19.24 -28.99 7.72
N PRO A 46 -20.40 -28.62 7.14
CA PRO A 46 -20.45 -27.64 6.05
C PRO A 46 -19.89 -26.27 6.43
N ALA A 47 -19.95 -25.90 7.71
CA ALA A 47 -19.40 -24.65 8.21
C ALA A 47 -17.87 -24.65 8.17
N ASP A 48 -17.25 -25.76 8.62
CA ASP A 48 -15.80 -25.91 8.62
C ASP A 48 -15.25 -25.98 7.20
N ASP A 49 -15.94 -26.68 6.30
CA ASP A 49 -15.60 -26.73 4.87
C ASP A 49 -15.61 -25.33 4.24
N LEU A 50 -16.63 -24.50 4.54
CA LEU A 50 -16.72 -23.13 4.04
C LEU A 50 -15.62 -22.23 4.62
N GLN A 51 -15.36 -22.33 5.93
CA GLN A 51 -14.27 -21.61 6.57
C GLN A 51 -12.92 -21.95 5.93
N ARG A 52 -12.69 -23.24 5.64
CA ARG A 52 -11.48 -23.71 4.98
C ARG A 52 -11.36 -23.20 3.54
N ILE A 53 -12.46 -23.21 2.78
CA ILE A 53 -12.48 -22.63 1.43
C ILE A 53 -12.14 -21.13 1.46
N TRP A 54 -12.70 -20.38 2.41
CA TRP A 54 -12.38 -18.96 2.57
C TRP A 54 -10.92 -18.72 2.93
N PHE A 55 -10.39 -19.50 3.88
CA PHE A 55 -8.97 -19.46 4.24
C PHE A 55 -8.07 -19.68 3.02
N LEU A 56 -8.31 -20.73 2.24
CA LEU A 56 -7.50 -21.04 1.05
C LEU A 56 -7.65 -19.98 -0.04
N SER A 57 -8.86 -19.47 -0.24
CA SER A 57 -9.12 -18.41 -1.21
C SER A 57 -8.37 -17.12 -0.84
N ASP A 58 -8.39 -16.73 0.43
CA ASP A 58 -7.66 -15.57 0.93
C ASP A 58 -6.15 -15.79 0.91
N LEU A 59 -5.65 -16.98 1.24
CA LEU A 59 -4.22 -17.28 1.17
C LEU A 59 -3.69 -17.25 -0.28
N CYS A 60 -4.47 -17.76 -1.23
CA CYS A 60 -4.00 -17.99 -2.59
C CYS A 60 -4.38 -16.90 -3.61
N HIS A 61 -5.20 -15.90 -3.27
CA HIS A 61 -5.68 -14.91 -4.25
C HIS A 61 -4.57 -14.12 -4.96
N ASN A 62 -3.38 -13.98 -4.35
CA ASN A 62 -2.22 -13.30 -4.93
C ASN A 62 -1.29 -14.20 -5.75
N LEU A 63 -1.39 -15.53 -5.60
CA LEU A 63 -0.47 -16.48 -6.25
C LEU A 63 -0.51 -16.44 -7.79
N PRO A 64 -1.65 -16.20 -8.47
CA PRO A 64 -1.65 -16.03 -9.92
C PRO A 64 -0.70 -14.91 -10.41
N GLY A 65 -0.54 -13.84 -9.62
CA GLY A 65 0.40 -12.77 -9.92
C GLY A 65 1.87 -13.15 -9.71
N VAL A 66 2.13 -14.20 -8.92
CA VAL A 66 3.47 -14.76 -8.69
C VAL A 66 3.85 -15.75 -9.79
N THR A 67 2.93 -16.64 -10.19
CA THR A 67 3.21 -17.66 -11.22
C THR A 67 3.46 -17.05 -12.60
N ARG A 68 2.80 -15.93 -12.88
CA ARG A 68 2.98 -15.16 -14.12
C ARG A 68 3.27 -13.72 -13.75
N PRO A 69 4.50 -13.42 -13.28
CA PRO A 69 4.83 -12.08 -12.87
C PRO A 69 4.57 -11.16 -14.07
N PRO A 70 3.64 -10.20 -13.97
CA PRO A 70 3.52 -9.20 -15.01
C PRO A 70 4.88 -8.50 -15.12
N VAL A 71 5.19 -7.93 -16.28
CA VAL A 71 6.30 -6.96 -16.37
C VAL A 71 5.98 -5.91 -15.33
N TRP A 72 6.73 -5.91 -14.22
CA TRP A 72 6.42 -5.04 -13.10
C TRP A 72 6.49 -3.61 -13.60
N GLN A 73 5.39 -2.90 -13.49
CA GLN A 73 5.32 -1.49 -13.80
C GLN A 73 4.98 -0.76 -12.52
N PRO A 74 5.78 0.25 -12.12
CA PRO A 74 5.41 1.06 -10.98
C PRO A 74 4.06 1.69 -11.26
N SER A 75 3.19 1.71 -10.26
CA SER A 75 1.87 2.33 -10.35
C SER A 75 1.95 3.79 -10.80
N ARG A 76 3.09 4.45 -10.53
CA ARG A 76 3.45 5.81 -10.96
C ARG A 76 4.70 5.79 -11.83
N LYS A 77 4.60 6.36 -13.03
CA LYS A 77 5.73 6.48 -13.95
C LYS A 77 6.91 7.25 -13.31
N ASN A 78 8.10 6.68 -13.39
CA ASN A 78 9.36 7.22 -12.85
C ASN A 78 9.42 7.33 -11.30
N ALA A 79 8.51 6.71 -10.56
CA ALA A 79 8.69 6.57 -9.12
C ALA A 79 9.84 5.58 -8.83
N PRO A 80 10.69 5.86 -7.82
CA PRO A 80 11.66 4.86 -7.37
C PRO A 80 10.91 3.67 -6.77
N LEU A 81 11.52 2.49 -6.87
CA LEU A 81 11.10 1.32 -6.12
C LEU A 81 11.38 1.52 -4.63
N SER A 82 10.39 1.26 -3.79
CA SER A 82 10.59 1.12 -2.35
C SER A 82 11.46 -0.11 -2.03
N SER A 83 12.06 -0.14 -0.83
CA SER A 83 12.77 -1.31 -0.31
C SER A 83 11.89 -2.57 -0.32
N ARG A 84 10.63 -2.43 0.09
CA ARG A 84 9.64 -3.51 0.08
C ARG A 84 9.33 -4.02 -1.33
N GLU A 85 9.14 -3.13 -2.30
CA GLU A 85 8.91 -3.54 -3.69
C GLU A 85 10.14 -4.23 -4.29
N ARG A 86 11.37 -3.79 -3.96
CA ARG A 86 12.60 -4.48 -4.36
C ARG A 86 12.67 -5.89 -3.77
N ALA A 87 12.40 -6.04 -2.47
CA ALA A 87 12.37 -7.35 -1.82
C ALA A 87 11.30 -8.27 -2.45
N MET A 88 10.13 -7.73 -2.81
CA MET A 88 9.09 -8.49 -3.51
C MET A 88 9.46 -8.82 -4.97
N GLN A 89 10.27 -8.01 -5.64
CA GLN A 89 10.80 -8.36 -6.98
C GLN A 89 11.84 -9.46 -6.91
N GLU A 90 12.72 -9.42 -5.91
CA GLU A 90 13.74 -10.44 -5.68
C GLU A 90 13.12 -11.77 -5.24
N ARG A 91 12.08 -11.70 -4.41
CA ARG A 91 11.37 -12.85 -3.85
C ARG A 91 9.84 -12.65 -3.98
N PRO A 92 9.24 -12.99 -5.12
CA PRO A 92 7.81 -12.81 -5.39
C PRO A 92 6.85 -13.39 -4.35
N MET A 93 7.24 -14.47 -3.65
CA MET A 93 6.41 -15.06 -2.58
C MET A 93 6.46 -14.27 -1.27
N SER A 94 7.29 -13.22 -1.16
CA SER A 94 7.49 -12.46 0.09
C SER A 94 6.21 -11.89 0.65
N TRP A 95 5.32 -11.37 -0.19
CA TRP A 95 4.04 -10.83 0.30
C TRP A 95 3.21 -11.94 0.95
N THR A 96 2.87 -12.98 0.18
CA THR A 96 2.04 -14.09 0.64
C THR A 96 2.60 -14.71 1.92
N TRP A 97 3.90 -15.02 1.96
CA TRP A 97 4.54 -15.59 3.14
C TRP A 97 4.43 -14.70 4.38
N ASN A 98 4.72 -13.41 4.22
CA ASN A 98 4.74 -12.49 5.36
C ASN A 98 3.33 -12.17 5.88
N THR A 99 2.28 -12.27 5.05
CA THR A 99 0.89 -11.98 5.44
C THR A 99 0.07 -13.23 5.80
N ALA A 100 0.51 -14.43 5.48
CA ALA A 100 -0.24 -15.69 5.66
C ALA A 100 -0.59 -16.07 7.12
N GLY A 101 0.01 -15.41 8.11
CA GLY A 101 -0.09 -15.81 9.53
C GLY A 101 0.53 -17.19 9.80
N PRO A 102 0.48 -17.69 11.06
CA PRO A 102 1.08 -18.98 11.40
C PRO A 102 0.44 -20.16 10.68
N GLU A 103 -0.89 -20.22 10.59
CA GLU A 103 -1.63 -21.31 9.94
C GLU A 103 -1.34 -21.36 8.43
N GLY A 104 -1.39 -20.21 7.75
CA GLY A 104 -1.08 -20.15 6.31
C GLY A 104 0.37 -20.48 6.00
N ARG A 105 1.32 -20.09 6.86
CA ARG A 105 2.72 -20.50 6.72
C ARG A 105 2.90 -22.00 6.90
N ALA A 106 2.25 -22.60 7.90
CA ALA A 106 2.30 -24.04 8.12
C ALA A 106 1.73 -24.80 6.92
N TRP A 107 0.58 -24.37 6.40
CA TRP A 107 -0.01 -24.96 5.19
C TRP A 107 0.90 -24.83 3.97
N ILE A 108 1.54 -23.67 3.75
CA ILE A 108 2.48 -23.48 2.64
C ILE A 108 3.62 -24.51 2.71
N ILE A 109 4.25 -24.68 3.88
CA ILE A 109 5.34 -25.63 4.07
C ILE A 109 4.86 -27.06 3.85
N GLU A 110 3.74 -27.45 4.47
CA GLU A 110 3.17 -28.80 4.33
C GLU A 110 2.89 -29.17 2.87
N GLN A 111 2.30 -28.26 2.09
CA GLN A 111 1.98 -28.53 0.69
C GLN A 111 3.23 -28.63 -0.19
N LEU A 112 4.27 -27.85 0.10
CA LEU A 112 5.53 -27.89 -0.66
C LEU A 112 6.35 -29.13 -0.30
N ASP A 113 6.42 -29.49 0.98
CA ASP A 113 7.08 -30.70 1.45
C ASP A 113 6.38 -31.95 0.89
N GLY A 114 5.04 -31.99 0.92
CA GLY A 114 4.25 -33.09 0.35
C GLY A 114 4.35 -33.23 -1.16
N ALA A 115 4.86 -32.20 -1.85
CA ALA A 115 5.12 -32.20 -3.29
C ALA A 115 6.61 -32.40 -3.63
N ASP A 116 7.44 -32.75 -2.65
CA ASP A 116 8.91 -32.86 -2.79
C ASP A 116 9.53 -31.61 -3.43
N CYS A 117 9.02 -30.43 -3.04
CA CYS A 117 9.35 -29.14 -3.64
C CYS A 117 10.21 -28.32 -2.65
N PRO A 118 11.55 -28.52 -2.63
CA PRO A 118 12.42 -27.87 -1.65
C PRO A 118 12.41 -26.36 -1.85
N TRP A 119 11.64 -25.64 -1.04
CA TRP A 119 11.49 -24.20 -1.13
C TRP A 119 11.94 -23.54 0.17
N THR A 120 12.76 -22.49 0.05
CA THR A 120 13.20 -21.73 1.23
C THR A 120 12.30 -20.51 1.40
N PRO A 121 11.66 -20.32 2.57
CA PRO A 121 10.85 -19.16 2.82
C PRO A 121 11.60 -17.84 2.63
N PRO A 122 10.95 -16.80 2.08
CA PRO A 122 11.57 -15.50 1.94
C PRO A 122 11.80 -14.86 3.32
N PRO A 123 12.82 -14.01 3.45
CA PRO A 123 13.06 -13.27 4.69
C PRO A 123 11.88 -12.34 5.01
N PRO A 124 11.81 -11.82 6.25
CA PRO A 124 10.89 -10.74 6.58
C PRO A 124 11.02 -9.57 5.62
N LEU A 125 9.89 -8.99 5.21
CA LEU A 125 9.91 -7.79 4.39
C LEU A 125 10.61 -6.65 5.15
N PRO A 126 11.42 -5.82 4.46
CA PRO A 126 12.08 -4.69 5.11
C PRO A 126 11.03 -3.73 5.68
N ASN A 127 11.31 -3.22 6.88
CA ASN A 127 10.53 -2.13 7.44
C ASN A 127 10.75 -0.87 6.59
N ALA A 128 9.71 -0.04 6.48
CA ALA A 128 9.84 1.26 5.85
C ALA A 128 10.93 2.08 6.56
N SER A 129 11.87 2.64 5.79
CA SER A 129 12.98 3.40 6.39
C SER A 129 12.45 4.61 7.16
N LYS A 130 12.94 4.78 8.39
CA LYS A 130 12.70 5.99 9.19
C LYS A 130 13.55 7.14 8.65
N GLY A 131 13.00 8.35 8.71
CA GLY A 131 13.69 9.56 8.28
C GLY A 131 13.71 9.81 6.76
N PRO A 132 14.35 10.91 6.34
CA PRO A 132 14.27 11.38 4.96
C PRO A 132 14.99 10.43 3.99
N PRO A 133 14.36 10.05 2.86
CA PRO A 133 14.98 9.17 1.89
C PRO A 133 16.18 9.83 1.20
N GLU A 134 17.17 9.02 0.85
CA GLU A 134 18.30 9.48 0.06
C GLU A 134 17.89 9.78 -1.38
N LEU A 135 17.85 11.07 -1.73
CA LEU A 135 17.67 11.49 -3.11
C LEU A 135 19.00 11.56 -3.85
N SER A 136 19.03 11.23 -5.13
CA SER A 136 20.22 11.50 -5.97
C SER A 136 20.47 13.00 -6.11
N LEU A 137 21.73 13.41 -6.35
CA LEU A 137 22.11 14.83 -6.46
C LEU A 137 21.21 15.60 -7.45
N ARG A 138 20.89 15.01 -8.60
CA ARG A 138 19.99 15.61 -9.60
C ARG A 138 18.58 15.88 -9.04
N LYS A 139 18.02 14.92 -8.31
CA LYS A 139 16.70 15.06 -7.66
C LYS A 139 16.73 16.06 -6.51
N ARG A 140 17.84 16.11 -5.74
CA ARG A 140 18.05 17.10 -4.67
C ARG A 140 18.07 18.52 -5.20
N LEU A 141 18.76 18.75 -6.31
CA LEU A 141 18.93 20.09 -6.91
C LEU A 141 17.71 20.55 -7.71
N GLY A 142 16.74 19.66 -8.01
CA GLY A 142 15.54 20.01 -8.75
C GLY A 142 15.81 20.50 -10.18
N PHE A 143 16.91 20.04 -10.79
CA PHE A 143 17.39 20.47 -12.11
C PHE A 143 16.31 20.42 -13.20
N PRO A 144 16.45 21.23 -14.28
CA PRO A 144 15.38 21.50 -15.23
C PRO A 144 15.08 20.31 -16.14
N LEU A 145 14.26 19.39 -15.64
CA LEU A 145 13.65 18.31 -16.41
C LEU A 145 12.13 18.53 -16.55
N ARG A 146 11.48 17.70 -17.38
CA ARG A 146 10.02 17.59 -17.48
C ARG A 146 9.38 17.46 -16.09
N TRP A 147 8.14 17.93 -15.93
CA TRP A 147 7.39 17.75 -14.69
C TRP A 147 7.39 16.27 -14.23
N PRO A 148 7.65 15.96 -12.94
CA PRO A 148 7.84 14.58 -12.50
C PRO A 148 6.61 13.68 -12.68
N VAL A 149 5.41 14.26 -12.60
CA VAL A 149 4.14 13.54 -12.81
C VAL A 149 3.84 13.51 -14.30
N GLN A 150 3.75 12.31 -14.86
CA GLN A 150 3.52 12.09 -16.29
C GLN A 150 2.32 11.18 -16.47
N ALA A 151 1.54 11.45 -17.51
CA ALA A 151 0.47 10.55 -17.91
C ALA A 151 1.00 9.16 -18.27
N PRO A 152 0.29 8.10 -17.86
CA PRO A 152 0.45 6.79 -18.45
C PRO A 152 0.25 6.84 -19.97
N GLU A 153 0.74 5.81 -20.66
CA GLU A 153 0.54 5.68 -22.09
C GLU A 153 -0.95 5.66 -22.45
N GLY A 154 -1.31 6.33 -23.55
CA GLY A 154 -2.71 6.47 -24.00
C GLY A 154 -3.59 7.37 -23.13
N ARG A 155 -3.05 8.06 -22.12
CA ARG A 155 -3.82 8.95 -21.24
C ARG A 155 -3.50 10.42 -21.49
N GLN A 156 -4.51 11.27 -21.28
CA GLN A 156 -4.33 12.72 -21.34
C GLN A 156 -3.49 13.20 -20.13
N PRO A 157 -2.53 14.12 -20.33
CA PRO A 157 -1.83 14.79 -19.24
C PRO A 157 -2.80 15.50 -18.29
N LEU A 158 -2.44 15.54 -17.00
CA LEU A 158 -3.14 16.40 -16.05
C LEU A 158 -3.07 17.87 -16.51
N PRO A 159 -4.11 18.68 -16.23
CA PRO A 159 -4.16 20.08 -16.62
C PRO A 159 -3.12 20.91 -15.86
N ALA A 160 -2.89 22.16 -16.27
CA ALA A 160 -1.78 22.97 -15.75
C ALA A 160 -1.90 23.26 -14.25
N GLU A 161 -3.14 23.40 -13.77
CA GLU A 161 -3.53 23.64 -12.37
C GLU A 161 -3.14 22.47 -11.46
N ALA A 162 -3.07 21.26 -12.03
CA ALA A 162 -2.62 20.06 -11.33
C ALA A 162 -1.09 19.85 -11.38
N ARG A 163 -0.37 20.62 -12.22
CA ARG A 163 1.10 20.56 -12.34
C ARG A 163 1.76 21.52 -11.36
N VAL A 164 1.40 21.39 -10.09
CA VAL A 164 1.89 22.24 -9.01
C VAL A 164 1.89 21.45 -7.71
N LEU A 165 2.83 21.75 -6.83
CA LEU A 165 2.83 21.25 -5.46
C LEU A 165 2.37 22.38 -4.53
N LYS A 166 1.38 22.09 -3.69
CA LYS A 166 0.79 23.02 -2.73
C LYS A 166 1.44 22.80 -1.36
N ALA A 167 1.72 23.89 -0.67
CA ALA A 167 2.09 23.88 0.74
C ALA A 167 0.87 24.30 1.54
N VAL A 168 0.41 23.47 2.48
CA VAL A 168 -0.81 23.70 3.26
C VAL A 168 -0.51 23.47 4.74
N ASP A 169 -1.28 24.15 5.59
CA ASP A 169 -1.25 23.91 7.03
C ASP A 169 -2.06 22.66 7.42
N THR A 170 -1.99 22.32 8.70
CA THR A 170 -2.61 21.15 9.32
C THR A 170 -4.13 21.19 9.25
N GLU A 171 -4.72 22.37 9.46
CA GLU A 171 -6.17 22.55 9.36
C GLU A 171 -6.67 22.25 7.94
N THR A 172 -5.99 22.83 6.95
CA THR A 172 -6.32 22.64 5.53
C THR A 172 -6.16 21.18 5.12
N VAL A 173 -5.06 20.51 5.49
CA VAL A 173 -4.87 19.10 5.10
C VAL A 173 -5.92 18.20 5.75
N CYS A 174 -6.28 18.43 7.02
CA CYS A 174 -7.34 17.68 7.69
C CYS A 174 -8.71 17.91 7.04
N ALA A 175 -9.05 19.15 6.68
CA ALA A 175 -10.28 19.45 5.96
C ALA A 175 -10.37 18.70 4.62
N LEU A 176 -9.25 18.59 3.90
CA LEU A 176 -9.18 17.80 2.67
C LEU A 176 -9.39 16.30 2.95
N PHE A 177 -8.81 15.75 4.03
CA PHE A 177 -8.98 14.32 4.37
C PHE A 177 -10.45 14.00 4.68
N GLU A 178 -11.15 14.92 5.34
CA GLU A 178 -12.58 14.82 5.58
C GLU A 178 -13.40 14.89 4.29
N GLU A 179 -13.06 15.79 3.35
CA GLU A 179 -13.67 15.81 2.01
C GLU A 179 -13.44 14.48 1.28
N ALA A 180 -12.20 13.98 1.26
CA ALA A 180 -11.84 12.72 0.63
C ALA A 180 -12.62 11.53 1.19
N ARG A 181 -12.90 11.54 2.50
CA ARG A 181 -13.71 10.53 3.18
C ARG A 181 -15.15 10.55 2.69
N ARG A 182 -15.74 11.75 2.57
CA ARG A 182 -17.10 11.92 2.00
C ARG A 182 -17.17 11.39 0.56
N LEU A 183 -16.15 11.63 -0.25
CA LEU A 183 -16.06 11.12 -1.63
C LEU A 183 -15.98 9.58 -1.72
N ARG A 184 -15.42 8.91 -0.71
CA ARG A 184 -15.35 7.44 -0.70
C ARG A 184 -16.67 6.77 -0.31
N SER A 185 -17.60 7.51 0.29
CA SER A 185 -18.77 6.95 0.99
C SER A 185 -18.38 5.83 1.97
N VAL A 186 -17.12 5.82 2.45
CA VAL A 186 -16.64 4.86 3.43
C VAL A 186 -16.73 5.53 4.79
N ALA A 187 -17.59 5.00 5.65
CA ALA A 187 -17.61 5.36 7.06
C ALA A 187 -16.30 4.88 7.70
N GLY A 188 -15.33 5.78 7.80
CA GLY A 188 -14.03 5.54 8.46
C GLY A 188 -13.84 6.49 9.63
N LYS A 189 -13.25 5.99 10.72
CA LYS A 189 -13.02 6.64 12.02
C LYS A 189 -11.72 7.46 12.09
N ASP A 190 -10.99 7.60 10.98
CA ASP A 190 -9.57 7.98 10.99
C ASP A 190 -9.27 9.48 10.93
N GLY A 191 -10.26 10.34 10.74
CA GLY A 191 -10.05 11.79 10.57
C GLY A 191 -9.55 12.48 11.83
N SER A 192 -10.16 12.19 12.97
CA SER A 192 -9.77 12.71 14.29
C SER A 192 -8.38 12.22 14.70
N TRP A 193 -8.04 10.99 14.34
CA TRP A 193 -6.70 10.45 14.58
C TRP A 193 -5.65 11.24 13.81
N LEU A 194 -5.85 11.50 12.51
CA LEU A 194 -4.86 12.22 11.74
C LEU A 194 -4.62 13.63 12.30
N TYR A 195 -5.69 14.36 12.62
CA TYR A 195 -5.59 15.69 13.22
C TYR A 195 -4.77 15.70 14.51
N ALA A 196 -4.98 14.71 15.40
CA ALA A 196 -4.28 14.63 16.68
C ALA A 196 -2.76 14.37 16.55
N HIS A 197 -2.30 13.82 15.43
CA HIS A 197 -0.91 13.35 15.27
C HIS A 197 -0.10 14.09 14.21
N LEU A 198 -0.72 15.00 13.45
CA LEU A 198 0.04 15.92 12.60
C LEU A 198 0.67 17.03 13.44
N ASP A 199 1.82 17.53 12.99
CA ASP A 199 2.40 18.75 13.55
C ASP A 199 1.39 19.89 13.39
N GLN A 200 0.91 20.47 14.49
CA GLN A 200 -0.15 21.50 14.51
C GLN A 200 0.25 22.80 13.79
N HIS A 201 1.56 23.06 13.70
CA HIS A 201 2.11 24.21 12.99
C HIS A 201 2.94 23.78 11.77
N GLY A 202 2.81 22.51 11.41
CA GLY A 202 3.53 21.88 10.32
C GLY A 202 3.08 22.40 8.96
N THR A 203 4.01 22.37 8.01
CA THR A 203 3.67 22.53 6.60
C THR A 203 3.60 21.15 5.94
N HIS A 204 2.46 20.84 5.34
CA HIS A 204 2.24 19.62 4.57
C HIS A 204 2.28 19.95 3.08
N TYR A 205 2.68 18.95 2.28
CA TYR A 205 2.82 19.14 0.84
C TYR A 205 1.92 18.20 0.07
N LEU A 206 1.20 18.75 -0.91
CA LEU A 206 0.24 18.02 -1.73
C LEU A 206 0.54 18.20 -3.21
N VAL A 207 0.52 17.12 -3.97
CA VAL A 207 0.69 17.14 -5.43
C VAL A 207 -0.22 16.10 -6.09
N PRO A 208 -1.01 16.45 -7.11
CA PRO A 208 -1.72 15.49 -7.95
C PRO A 208 -0.71 14.54 -8.59
N ASP A 209 -0.71 13.29 -8.13
CA ASP A 209 0.19 12.23 -8.55
C ASP A 209 -0.55 10.88 -8.56
N PRO A 210 -1.60 10.76 -9.42
CA PRO A 210 -2.40 9.56 -9.45
C PRO A 210 -1.62 8.38 -10.05
N PRO A 211 -1.77 7.17 -9.49
CA PRO A 211 -1.34 5.95 -10.15
C PRO A 211 -2.18 5.72 -11.41
N GLY A 212 -1.68 4.94 -12.35
CA GLY A 212 -2.30 4.77 -13.67
C GLY A 212 -3.76 4.27 -13.64
N TYR A 213 -4.12 3.45 -12.66
CA TYR A 213 -5.49 2.94 -12.49
C TYR A 213 -6.45 3.98 -11.88
N TYR A 214 -5.95 4.99 -11.18
CA TYR A 214 -6.74 6.13 -10.68
C TYR A 214 -6.50 7.42 -11.48
N TRP A 215 -6.05 7.28 -12.72
CA TRP A 215 -5.90 8.44 -13.60
C TRP A 215 -7.28 9.08 -13.90
N PRO A 216 -7.43 10.41 -13.85
CA PRO A 216 -8.69 11.07 -14.18
C PRO A 216 -9.21 10.69 -15.57
N GLY A 217 -10.52 10.53 -15.68
CA GLY A 217 -11.19 10.01 -16.88
C GLY A 217 -11.27 8.48 -16.97
N ASN A 218 -10.58 7.73 -16.11
CA ASN A 218 -10.80 6.28 -16.00
C ASN A 218 -12.21 5.98 -15.44
N SER A 219 -12.69 4.75 -15.65
CA SER A 219 -13.88 4.26 -14.96
C SER A 219 -13.65 4.28 -13.44
N ASN A 220 -14.64 4.74 -12.69
CA ASN A 220 -14.64 4.71 -11.23
C ASN A 220 -15.15 3.37 -10.65
N GLY A 221 -15.44 2.38 -11.51
CA GLY A 221 -15.97 1.07 -11.13
C GLY A 221 -17.46 1.08 -10.73
N ARG A 222 -18.12 2.23 -10.76
CA ARG A 222 -19.54 2.44 -10.40
C ARG A 222 -20.35 3.05 -11.56
N GLY A 223 -19.89 2.85 -12.80
CA GLY A 223 -20.57 3.38 -14.00
C GLY A 223 -20.32 4.86 -14.30
N GLY A 224 -19.39 5.52 -13.61
CA GLY A 224 -18.96 6.89 -13.89
C GLY A 224 -17.46 7.01 -14.19
N THR A 225 -16.98 8.24 -14.36
CA THR A 225 -15.56 8.54 -14.54
C THR A 225 -14.93 9.06 -13.25
N ILE A 226 -13.61 8.92 -13.13
CA ILE A 226 -12.82 9.54 -12.07
C ILE A 226 -12.69 11.04 -12.38
N ASP A 227 -13.31 11.86 -11.54
CA ASP A 227 -13.36 13.32 -11.60
C ASP A 227 -12.53 14.03 -10.52
N TRP A 228 -11.96 13.25 -9.60
CA TRP A 228 -11.04 13.71 -8.55
C TRP A 228 -9.58 13.42 -8.89
N TRP A 229 -8.66 14.12 -8.23
CA TRP A 229 -7.22 13.87 -8.32
C TRP A 229 -6.73 13.11 -7.10
N GLN A 230 -6.03 11.99 -7.31
CA GLN A 230 -5.25 11.43 -6.22
C GLN A 230 -4.00 12.26 -6.02
N CYS A 231 -3.90 12.89 -4.86
CA CYS A 231 -2.70 13.59 -4.45
C CYS A 231 -1.80 12.64 -3.66
N ALA A 232 -0.49 12.69 -3.95
CA ALA A 232 0.53 12.26 -3.00
C ALA A 232 0.68 13.38 -1.97
N ALA A 233 0.72 12.99 -0.70
CA ALA A 233 0.93 13.87 0.43
C ALA A 233 2.28 13.57 1.08
N LEU A 234 3.00 14.61 1.47
CA LEU A 234 4.12 14.52 2.39
C LEU A 234 3.70 15.26 3.66
N LEU A 235 3.46 14.50 4.72
CA LEU A 235 2.86 14.97 5.96
C LEU A 235 3.93 15.09 7.04
N CYS A 236 3.94 16.20 7.77
CA CYS A 236 4.75 16.37 8.98
C CYS A 236 3.96 15.86 10.19
N MET A 237 4.49 14.86 10.88
CA MET A 237 3.92 14.30 12.10
C MET A 237 4.35 15.11 13.32
N GLN A 238 3.66 14.97 14.44
CA GLN A 238 3.89 15.71 15.68
C GLN A 238 5.33 15.58 16.26
N ASP A 239 6.02 14.49 15.93
CA ASP A 239 7.41 14.21 16.31
C ASP A 239 8.43 14.81 15.32
N GLY A 240 7.95 15.53 14.30
CA GLY A 240 8.75 16.08 13.21
C GLY A 240 9.06 15.09 12.08
N GLU A 241 8.61 13.83 12.17
CA GLU A 241 8.82 12.84 11.11
C GLU A 241 7.99 13.18 9.87
N GLN A 242 8.56 12.95 8.68
CA GLN A 242 7.84 13.10 7.43
C GLN A 242 7.36 11.75 6.92
N VAL A 243 6.06 11.63 6.68
CA VAL A 243 5.43 10.41 6.18
C VAL A 243 4.69 10.65 4.87
N ALA A 244 4.64 9.62 4.05
CA ALA A 244 3.85 9.59 2.83
C ALA A 244 2.37 9.38 3.17
N GLY A 245 1.51 10.12 2.47
CA GLY A 245 0.07 9.95 2.50
C GLY A 245 -0.51 9.95 1.10
N SER A 246 -1.78 9.56 1.01
CA SER A 246 -2.53 9.71 -0.22
C SER A 246 -3.96 10.14 0.05
N ILE A 247 -4.41 11.14 -0.72
CA ILE A 247 -5.69 11.80 -0.51
C ILE A 247 -6.36 12.05 -1.86
N ARG A 248 -7.69 11.96 -1.90
CA ARG A 248 -8.49 12.29 -3.10
C ARG A 248 -9.01 13.70 -2.95
N VAL A 249 -8.72 14.57 -3.90
CA VAL A 249 -9.10 15.98 -3.83
C VAL A 249 -9.82 16.37 -5.12
N LEU A 250 -10.91 17.12 -5.00
CA LEU A 250 -11.61 17.67 -6.16
C LEU A 250 -10.77 18.77 -6.82
N PRO A 251 -10.78 18.89 -8.16
CA PRO A 251 -10.08 19.98 -8.85
C PRO A 251 -10.47 21.37 -8.34
N GLN A 252 -11.75 21.59 -8.01
CA GLN A 252 -12.27 22.87 -7.53
C GLN A 252 -11.75 23.21 -6.13
N THR A 253 -11.49 22.19 -5.30
CA THR A 253 -10.91 22.37 -3.95
C THR A 253 -9.39 22.54 -4.03
N PHE A 254 -8.71 21.80 -4.92
CA PHE A 254 -7.25 21.86 -5.06
C PHE A 254 -6.75 23.16 -5.71
N THR A 255 -7.42 23.62 -6.75
CA THR A 255 -6.99 24.79 -7.55
C THR A 255 -6.75 26.04 -6.70
N PRO A 256 -7.67 26.47 -5.79
CA PRO A 256 -7.51 27.69 -4.99
C PRO A 256 -6.44 27.59 -3.89
N LEU A 257 -5.91 26.40 -3.58
CA LEU A 257 -4.87 26.25 -2.57
C LEU A 257 -3.62 27.09 -2.90
N PRO A 258 -2.87 27.58 -1.91
CA PRO A 258 -1.71 28.42 -2.15
C PRO A 258 -0.59 27.68 -2.90
N SER A 259 -0.02 28.35 -3.91
CA SER A 259 1.14 27.88 -4.69
C SER A 259 2.31 28.86 -4.54
N THR A 260 2.87 28.92 -3.33
CA THR A 260 3.92 29.89 -2.97
C THR A 260 5.35 29.38 -3.21
N LEU A 261 5.51 28.10 -3.53
CA LEU A 261 6.82 27.46 -3.66
C LEU A 261 7.45 27.69 -5.04
N SER A 262 8.76 27.90 -5.09
CA SER A 262 9.53 27.93 -6.33
C SER A 262 9.47 26.60 -7.08
N ARG A 263 9.59 26.61 -8.41
CA ARG A 263 9.53 25.40 -9.23
C ARG A 263 10.60 24.36 -8.89
N SER A 264 11.81 24.77 -8.54
CA SER A 264 12.88 23.86 -8.11
C SER A 264 12.52 23.17 -6.78
N ARG A 265 11.99 23.93 -5.81
CA ARG A 265 11.53 23.39 -4.52
C ARG A 265 10.36 22.43 -4.68
N GLN A 266 9.38 22.75 -5.53
CA GLN A 266 8.28 21.85 -5.86
C GLN A 266 8.80 20.50 -6.38
N ARG A 267 9.73 20.50 -7.35
CA ARG A 267 10.28 19.26 -7.92
C ARG A 267 11.02 18.41 -6.90
N ARG A 268 11.86 19.03 -6.07
CA ARG A 268 12.56 18.33 -4.98
C ARG A 268 11.56 17.66 -4.04
N LEU A 269 10.51 18.37 -3.63
CA LEU A 269 9.49 17.85 -2.72
C LEU A 269 8.64 16.74 -3.34
N ILE A 270 8.35 16.78 -4.64
CA ILE A 270 7.67 15.67 -5.33
C ILE A 270 8.54 14.41 -5.32
N HIS A 271 9.84 14.54 -5.58
CA HIS A 271 10.76 13.42 -5.49
C HIS A 271 10.88 12.89 -4.06
N LEU A 272 10.87 13.77 -3.07
CA LEU A 272 10.85 13.40 -1.65
C LEU A 272 9.57 12.62 -1.30
N ALA A 273 8.40 13.14 -1.66
CA ALA A 273 7.11 12.50 -1.42
C ALA A 273 7.03 11.10 -2.06
N ARG A 274 7.57 10.93 -3.28
CA ARG A 274 7.61 9.63 -3.96
C ARG A 274 8.65 8.65 -3.41
N ALA A 275 9.70 9.15 -2.78
CA ALA A 275 10.76 8.32 -2.21
C ALA A 275 10.53 8.00 -0.73
N THR A 276 9.59 8.69 -0.08
CA THR A 276 9.25 8.45 1.32
C THR A 276 8.45 7.15 1.40
N GLU A 277 9.06 6.11 1.97
CA GLU A 277 8.45 4.78 2.08
C GLU A 277 7.52 4.66 3.29
N ARG A 278 7.81 5.42 4.34
CA ARG A 278 7.05 5.40 5.58
C ARG A 278 5.73 6.11 5.39
N ASP A 279 4.64 5.43 5.68
CA ASP A 279 3.28 5.97 5.58
C ASP A 279 2.66 6.22 6.95
N THR A 280 1.46 6.82 6.97
CA THR A 280 0.73 7.11 8.20
C THR A 280 0.37 5.85 9.00
N ARG A 281 0.23 4.69 8.35
CA ARG A 281 -0.06 3.42 9.02
C ARG A 281 1.17 2.89 9.74
N ALA A 282 2.32 2.86 9.09
CA ALA A 282 3.59 2.46 9.68
C ALA A 282 3.96 3.38 10.85
N TRP A 283 3.74 4.69 10.69
CA TRP A 283 3.93 5.64 11.79
C TRP A 283 2.97 5.34 12.95
N ARG A 284 1.68 5.10 12.68
CA ARG A 284 0.68 4.77 13.71
C ARG A 284 1.09 3.55 14.53
N LEU A 285 1.49 2.47 13.86
CA LEU A 285 1.86 1.22 14.53
C LEU A 285 3.05 1.39 15.47
N ASP A 286 4.04 2.20 15.08
CA ASP A 286 5.21 2.47 15.91
C ASP A 286 4.90 3.34 17.15
N HIS A 287 3.79 4.07 17.13
CA HIS A 287 3.39 5.02 18.18
C HIS A 287 2.11 4.59 18.93
N GLU A 288 1.57 3.41 18.61
CA GLU A 288 0.31 2.92 19.17
C GLU A 288 0.42 2.67 20.67
N SER A 289 1.55 2.15 21.16
CA SER A 289 1.78 1.94 22.60
C SER A 289 1.89 3.25 23.39
N ASP A 290 2.34 4.31 22.72
CA ASP A 290 2.66 5.58 23.35
C ASP A 290 1.53 6.61 23.21
N CYS A 291 0.48 6.29 22.42
CA CYS A 291 -0.66 7.16 22.25
C CYS A 291 -1.71 6.93 23.34
N GLY A 292 -1.91 7.96 24.16
CA GLY A 292 -3.00 8.09 25.09
C GLY A 292 -3.49 9.55 25.18
N PRO A 293 -4.64 9.79 25.85
CA PRO A 293 -5.22 11.13 25.98
C PRO A 293 -4.25 12.18 26.52
N HIS A 294 -3.30 11.75 27.35
CA HIS A 294 -2.31 12.61 27.98
C HIS A 294 -1.06 12.86 27.13
N SER A 295 -0.77 12.02 26.12
CA SER A 295 0.43 12.11 25.29
C SER A 295 0.13 12.67 23.90
N CYS A 296 -0.84 12.09 23.19
CA CYS A 296 -1.22 12.48 21.82
C CYS A 296 -2.49 13.35 21.79
N GLY A 297 -3.16 13.59 22.93
CA GLY A 297 -4.44 14.30 22.99
C GLY A 297 -5.61 13.55 22.33
N PHE A 298 -5.35 12.39 21.73
CA PHE A 298 -6.35 11.55 21.09
C PHE A 298 -7.18 10.84 22.17
N LEU A 299 -8.45 11.20 22.25
CA LEU A 299 -9.45 10.43 22.97
C LEU A 299 -9.99 9.40 21.98
N PRO A 300 -9.67 8.08 22.13
CA PRO A 300 -10.35 7.08 21.35
C PRO A 300 -11.86 7.24 21.61
N GLU A 301 -12.64 7.38 20.55
CA GLU A 301 -14.11 7.39 20.68
C GLU A 301 -14.49 6.17 21.52
N ARG A 302 -15.19 6.41 22.65
CA ARG A 302 -15.69 5.31 23.49
C ARG A 302 -16.38 4.31 22.56
N PRO A 303 -16.08 2.99 22.66
CA PRO A 303 -16.82 2.02 21.90
C PRO A 303 -18.30 2.29 22.15
N LEU A 304 -19.07 2.46 21.06
CA LEU A 304 -20.52 2.61 21.13
C LEU A 304 -21.00 1.55 22.12
N GLN A 305 -21.49 2.00 23.29
CA GLN A 305 -22.07 1.10 24.28
C GLN A 305 -23.03 0.20 23.51
N GLU A 306 -22.76 -1.11 23.55
CA GLU A 306 -23.62 -2.11 22.97
C GLU A 306 -25.04 -1.77 23.42
N ARG A 307 -25.91 -1.42 22.47
CA ARG A 307 -27.32 -1.17 22.79
C ARG A 307 -27.79 -2.44 23.49
N PRO A 308 -28.37 -2.34 24.70
CA PRO A 308 -28.89 -3.52 25.37
C PRO A 308 -29.89 -4.18 24.43
N THR A 309 -29.58 -5.41 24.02
CA THR A 309 -30.51 -6.27 23.29
C THR A 309 -31.73 -6.45 24.18
N SER A 310 -32.82 -5.79 23.81
CA SER A 310 -34.13 -5.97 24.43
C SER A 310 -34.81 -7.21 23.83
#